data_AF-A0A382W7S2-F1
#
_entry.id   AF-A0A382W7S2-F1
#
_cell.length_a   1.000
_cell.length_b   1.000
_cell.length_c   1.000
_cell.angle_alpha   90.00
_cell.angle_beta   90.00
_cell.angle_gamma   90.00
#
_symmetry.space_group_name_H-M   'P 1'
#
loop_
_entity.id
_entity.type
_entity.pdbx_description
1 polymer ?
#
loop_
_entity_poly.entity_id
_entity_poly.type
_entity_poly.pdbx_seq_one_letter_code
_entity_poly.pdbx_strand_id
1 'polypeptide(L)'
;MKQVLQVLSLWTLATVALPGPDAVGAKKERWLRETGYGLMFHYEAFRNHTPESYKRAIDSFDVTGFAEAVEGTGAGHVIFVVGQHWGKYCTPNSVYEKLLGVENGV
;
A
#
# COMPACT_ATOMS: atom_id res chain seq x y z
N MET A 1 -31.08 -69.18 6.58
CA MET A 1 -30.02 -69.14 5.55
C MET A 1 -30.03 -67.75 4.90
N LYS A 2 -28.83 -67.26 4.57
CA LYS A 2 -28.48 -65.91 4.08
C LYS A 2 -29.12 -65.55 2.72
N GLN A 3 -29.02 -64.24 2.39
CA GLN A 3 -29.29 -63.50 1.12
C GLN A 3 -30.69 -62.84 1.11
N VAL A 4 -30.91 -61.52 1.29
CA VAL A 4 -30.28 -60.23 0.84
C VAL A 4 -30.34 -59.99 -0.67
N LEU A 5 -31.27 -59.11 -1.10
CA LEU A 5 -31.15 -58.16 -2.22
C LEU A 5 -32.31 -57.13 -2.13
N GLN A 6 -32.13 -56.02 -1.39
CA GLN A 6 -31.92 -54.64 -1.89
C GLN A 6 -32.82 -54.20 -3.05
N VAL A 7 -33.58 -53.10 -2.87
CA VAL A 7 -33.61 -51.92 -3.76
C VAL A 7 -34.22 -50.70 -3.01
N LEU A 8 -33.34 -49.73 -2.76
CA LEU A 8 -33.51 -48.27 -2.66
C LEU A 8 -34.54 -47.66 -1.69
N SER A 9 -34.08 -47.43 -0.46
CA SER A 9 -34.44 -46.22 0.29
C SER A 9 -33.42 -45.13 -0.05
N LEU A 10 -33.84 -44.14 -0.85
CA LEU A 10 -33.09 -42.90 -1.03
C LEU A 10 -33.07 -42.17 0.32
N TRP A 11 -31.93 -42.19 1.01
CA TRP A 11 -31.64 -41.20 2.02
C TRP A 11 -31.02 -40.00 1.30
N THR A 12 -31.86 -39.02 0.97
CA THR A 12 -31.40 -37.67 0.65
C THR A 12 -30.79 -37.09 1.92
N LEU A 13 -29.49 -37.27 2.09
CA LEU A 13 -28.72 -36.52 3.08
C LEU A 13 -28.63 -35.09 2.54
N ALA A 14 -29.56 -34.23 2.95
CA ALA A 14 -29.40 -32.80 2.80
C ALA A 14 -28.20 -32.41 3.68
N THR A 15 -27.01 -32.37 3.10
CA THR A 15 -25.87 -31.67 3.67
C THR A 15 -26.28 -30.21 3.80
N VAL A 16 -26.75 -29.84 5.00
CA VAL A 16 -26.72 -28.45 5.44
C VAL A 16 -25.24 -28.10 5.47
N ALA A 17 -24.78 -27.45 4.41
CA ALA A 17 -23.56 -26.68 4.47
C ALA A 17 -23.84 -25.59 5.51
N LEU A 18 -23.50 -25.86 6.77
CA LEU A 18 -23.26 -24.78 7.70
C LEU A 18 -22.22 -23.92 6.98
N PRO A 19 -22.47 -22.61 6.76
CA PRO A 19 -21.35 -21.74 6.44
C PRO A 19 -20.32 -22.07 7.51
N GLY A 20 -19.07 -22.32 7.10
CA GLY A 20 -18.01 -22.34 8.08
C GLY A 20 -18.07 -21.03 8.88
N PRO A 21 -17.21 -20.81 9.86
CA PRO A 21 -16.74 -19.47 10.02
C PRO A 21 -16.10 -19.09 8.66
N ASP A 22 -16.92 -18.65 7.69
CA ASP A 22 -16.59 -17.52 6.86
C ASP A 22 -15.89 -16.62 7.85
N ALA A 23 -14.58 -16.46 7.69
CA ALA A 23 -13.82 -15.47 8.42
C ALA A 23 -14.70 -14.23 8.33
N VAL A 24 -15.44 -13.92 9.41
CA VAL A 24 -16.37 -12.82 9.47
C VAL A 24 -15.43 -11.66 9.27
N GLY A 25 -15.33 -11.23 8.01
CA GLY A 25 -14.13 -10.60 7.52
C GLY A 25 -13.91 -9.44 8.44
N ALA A 26 -12.86 -9.50 9.26
CA ALA A 26 -12.61 -8.51 10.28
C ALA A 26 -12.81 -7.17 9.58
N LYS A 27 -13.80 -6.37 10.01
CA LYS A 27 -14.16 -5.12 9.35
C LYS A 27 -12.87 -4.32 9.30
N LYS A 28 -12.19 -4.36 8.15
CA LYS A 28 -10.85 -3.82 8.02
C LYS A 28 -11.07 -2.32 8.09
N GLU A 29 -10.68 -1.72 9.21
CA GLU A 29 -10.82 -0.29 9.46
C GLU A 29 -10.27 0.46 8.26
N ARG A 30 -11.13 1.25 7.61
CA ARG A 30 -10.80 1.94 6.36
C ARG A 30 -10.39 3.36 6.69
N TRP A 31 -9.25 3.48 7.38
CA TRP A 31 -8.70 4.73 7.89
C TRP A 31 -8.79 5.89 6.89
N LEU A 32 -8.45 5.65 5.61
CA LEU A 32 -8.43 6.70 4.60
C LEU A 32 -9.80 7.37 4.41
N ARG A 33 -10.89 6.60 4.49
CA ARG A 33 -12.26 7.15 4.40
C ARG A 33 -12.64 8.01 5.59
N GLU A 34 -12.04 7.75 6.74
CA GLU A 34 -12.37 8.39 8.03
C GLU A 34 -11.60 9.71 8.22
N THR A 35 -10.49 9.91 7.49
CA THR A 35 -9.63 11.10 7.60
C THR A 35 -10.15 12.37 6.92
N GLY A 36 -11.30 12.32 6.23
CA GLY A 36 -11.84 13.47 5.51
C GLY A 36 -11.06 13.79 4.24
N TYR A 37 -10.22 14.82 4.27
CA TYR A 37 -9.39 15.23 3.14
C TYR A 37 -7.90 15.03 3.43
N GLY A 38 -7.09 14.97 2.37
CA GLY A 38 -5.65 14.86 2.48
C GLY A 38 -4.91 15.75 1.50
N LEU A 39 -3.62 15.91 1.75
CA LEU A 39 -2.70 16.64 0.88
C LEU A 39 -1.80 15.66 0.15
N MET A 40 -1.53 15.93 -1.13
CA MET A 40 -0.62 15.13 -1.95
C MET A 40 0.57 15.97 -2.37
N PHE A 41 1.77 15.47 -2.08
CA PHE A 41 3.01 16.13 -2.43
C PHE A 41 3.78 15.29 -3.44
N HIS A 42 4.11 15.94 -4.56
CA HIS A 42 5.08 15.40 -5.51
C HIS A 42 6.46 15.82 -5.04
N TYR A 43 7.20 14.87 -4.47
CA TYR A 43 8.59 15.09 -4.08
C TYR A 43 9.47 14.53 -5.19
N GLU A 44 9.85 15.39 -6.13
CA GLU A 44 10.65 15.01 -7.29
C GLU A 44 11.77 16.01 -7.53
N ALA A 45 12.87 15.54 -8.12
CA ALA A 45 13.90 16.40 -8.66
C ALA A 45 13.44 16.99 -10.01
N PHE A 46 12.50 17.95 -9.98
CA PHE A 46 11.93 18.59 -11.18
C PHE A 46 12.93 19.42 -12.02
N ARG A 47 14.18 19.56 -11.56
CA ARG A 47 15.21 20.39 -12.18
C ARG A 47 16.44 19.57 -12.53
N ASN A 48 17.23 20.09 -13.48
CA ASN A 48 18.57 19.60 -13.80
C ASN A 48 19.51 19.80 -12.59
N HIS A 49 19.40 18.91 -11.61
CA HIS A 49 20.29 18.82 -10.47
C HIS A 49 21.36 17.76 -10.74
N THR A 50 22.60 18.08 -10.42
CA THR A 50 23.59 17.04 -10.07
C THR A 50 23.19 16.44 -8.71
N PRO A 51 23.62 15.20 -8.38
CA PRO A 51 23.37 14.60 -7.07
C PRO A 51 23.72 15.52 -5.90
N GLU A 52 24.84 16.24 -5.97
CA GLU A 52 25.29 17.15 -4.91
C GLU A 52 24.37 18.37 -4.79
N SER A 53 23.92 18.92 -5.92
CA SER A 53 23.00 20.05 -5.90
C SER A 53 21.60 19.65 -5.42
N TYR A 54 21.17 18.43 -5.70
CA TYR A 54 19.93 17.88 -5.16
C TYR A 54 20.06 17.69 -3.66
N LYS A 55 21.15 17.07 -3.18
CA LYS A 55 21.43 16.92 -1.75
C LYS A 55 21.39 18.26 -1.00
N ARG A 56 21.99 19.32 -1.55
CA ARG A 56 21.91 20.66 -0.92
C ARG A 56 20.48 21.19 -0.83
N ALA A 57 19.64 20.95 -1.84
CA ALA A 57 18.25 21.34 -1.78
C ALA A 57 17.50 20.58 -0.66
N ILE A 58 17.77 19.28 -0.52
CA ILE A 58 17.22 18.44 0.57
C ILE A 58 17.70 18.97 1.93
N ASP A 59 19.02 19.15 2.10
CA ASP A 59 19.62 19.61 3.36
C ASP A 59 19.10 21.00 3.79
N SER A 60 18.66 21.82 2.84
CA SER A 60 18.13 23.16 3.11
C SER A 60 16.63 23.21 3.43
N PHE A 61 15.92 22.09 3.30
CA PHE A 61 14.47 22.05 3.48
C PHE A 61 14.09 21.99 4.97
N ASP A 62 13.24 22.93 5.40
CA ASP A 62 12.70 22.93 6.76
C ASP A 62 11.55 21.91 6.90
N VAL A 63 11.91 20.70 7.31
CA VAL A 63 10.96 19.59 7.51
C VAL A 63 9.97 19.90 8.63
N THR A 64 10.42 20.56 9.71
CA THR A 64 9.57 20.84 10.88
C THR A 64 8.52 21.89 10.53
N GLY A 65 8.92 23.02 9.96
CA GLY A 65 7.98 24.06 9.54
C GLY A 65 7.00 23.57 8.48
N PHE A 66 7.45 22.70 7.56
CA PHE A 66 6.55 22.04 6.61
C PHE A 66 5.50 21.15 7.31
N ALA A 67 5.93 20.31 8.26
CA ALA A 67 5.02 19.43 8.98
C ALA A 67 4.00 20.21 9.82
N GLU A 68 4.44 21.28 10.50
CA GLU A 68 3.57 22.20 11.25
C GLU A 68 2.55 22.87 10.32
N ALA A 69 2.98 23.33 9.14
CA ALA A 69 2.07 23.93 8.15
C ALA A 69 1.03 22.93 7.65
N VAL A 70 1.44 21.69 7.38
CA VAL A 70 0.53 20.60 6.98
C VAL A 70 -0.47 20.29 8.09
N GLU A 71 -0.01 20.13 9.32
CA GLU A 71 -0.88 19.90 10.49
C GLU A 71 -1.88 21.06 10.67
N GLY A 72 -1.42 22.30 10.54
CA GLY A 72 -2.24 23.50 10.63
C GLY A 72 -3.37 23.60 9.61
N THR A 73 -3.30 22.83 8.50
CA THR A 73 -4.42 22.74 7.55
C THR A 73 -5.61 21.94 8.11
N GLY A 74 -5.34 20.99 9.02
CA GLY A 74 -6.33 20.02 9.48
C GLY A 74 -6.55 18.85 8.50
N ALA A 75 -5.65 18.63 7.53
CA ALA A 75 -5.68 17.46 6.67
C ALA A 75 -5.50 16.18 7.51
N GLY A 76 -6.37 15.19 7.31
CA GLY A 76 -6.33 13.95 8.07
C GLY A 76 -5.30 12.95 7.56
N HIS A 77 -4.72 13.19 6.38
CA HIS A 77 -3.65 12.36 5.83
C HIS A 77 -2.78 13.10 4.81
N VAL A 78 -1.59 12.56 4.61
CA VAL A 78 -0.65 12.99 3.56
C VAL A 78 -0.36 11.81 2.64
N ILE A 79 -0.43 12.05 1.33
CA ILE A 79 0.11 11.15 0.31
C ILE A 79 1.42 11.77 -0.18
N PHE A 80 2.53 11.19 0.25
CA PHE A 80 3.86 11.66 -0.11
C PHE A 80 4.45 10.75 -1.18
N VAL A 81 4.69 11.28 -2.38
CA VAL A 81 5.23 10.46 -3.47
C VAL A 81 6.75 10.44 -3.40
N VAL A 82 7.33 9.24 -3.24
CA VAL A 82 8.78 9.01 -3.10
C VAL A 82 9.48 8.57 -4.39
N GLY A 83 8.75 8.48 -5.50
CA GLY A 83 9.26 8.08 -6.80
C GLY A 83 8.16 8.17 -7.85
N GLN A 84 8.53 8.61 -9.07
CA GLN A 84 7.59 8.96 -10.14
C GLN A 84 8.05 8.40 -11.48
N HIS A 85 7.33 8.74 -12.55
CA HIS A 85 7.56 8.19 -13.90
C HIS A 85 8.96 8.41 -14.48
N TRP A 86 9.78 9.29 -13.90
CA TRP A 86 11.18 9.50 -14.27
C TRP A 86 12.15 8.42 -13.77
N GLY A 87 11.68 7.44 -12.99
CA GLY A 87 12.48 6.31 -12.52
C GLY A 87 13.47 6.64 -11.40
N LYS A 88 13.48 7.87 -10.91
CA LYS A 88 14.27 8.30 -9.75
C LYS A 88 13.45 8.23 -8.48
N TYR A 89 14.09 7.79 -7.40
CA TYR A 89 13.49 7.71 -6.07
C TYR A 89 14.17 8.66 -5.09
N CYS A 90 13.43 9.05 -4.07
CA CYS A 90 13.86 10.00 -3.05
C CYS A 90 14.83 9.39 -2.02
N THR A 91 15.16 8.11 -2.18
CA THR A 91 16.14 7.38 -1.40
C THR A 91 16.70 6.23 -2.25
N PRO A 92 17.99 5.86 -2.07
CA PRO A 92 18.55 4.59 -2.52
C PRO A 92 17.58 3.41 -2.44
N ASN A 93 17.35 2.72 -3.55
CA ASN A 93 16.51 1.52 -3.61
C ASN A 93 17.23 0.38 -4.32
N SER A 94 18.10 -0.29 -3.56
CA SER A 94 18.98 -1.35 -4.07
C SER A 94 18.26 -2.47 -4.82
N VAL A 95 17.01 -2.79 -4.45
CA VAL A 95 16.22 -3.81 -5.15
C VAL A 95 15.78 -3.29 -6.52
N TYR A 96 15.23 -2.08 -6.56
CA TYR A 96 14.79 -1.43 -7.79
C TYR A 96 15.97 -1.20 -8.75
N GLU A 97 17.07 -0.66 -8.26
CA GLU A 97 18.27 -0.35 -9.06
C GLU A 97 18.91 -1.64 -9.62
N LYS A 98 18.98 -2.70 -8.80
CA LYS A 98 19.43 -4.02 -9.26
C LYS A 98 18.55 -4.57 -10.39
N LEU A 99 17.24 -4.38 -10.31
CA LEU A 99 16.31 -4.81 -11.35
C LEU A 99 16.43 -3.97 -12.63
N LEU A 100 16.81 -2.69 -12.52
CA LEU A 100 17.10 -1.82 -13.66
C LEU A 100 18.50 -1.99 -14.24
N GLY A 101 19.42 -2.64 -13.52
CA GLY A 101 20.82 -2.77 -13.94
C GLY A 101 21.62 -1.46 -13.85
N VAL A 102 21.24 -0.56 -12.94
CA VAL A 102 21.94 0.71 -12.67
C VAL A 102 22.65 0.67 -11.32
N GLU A 103 23.59 1.58 -11.09
CA GLU A 103 24.21 1.75 -9.77
C GLU A 103 23.20 2.26 -8.74
N ASN A 104 23.48 2.01 -7.46
CA ASN A 104 22.61 2.43 -6.38
C ASN A 104 22.66 3.95 -6.18
N GLY A 105 21.51 4.61 -6.13
CA GLY A 105 21.38 6.07 -6.00
C GLY A 105 21.38 6.84 -7.33
N VAL A 106 21.17 6.15 -8.46
CA VAL A 106 21.04 6.73 -9.81
C VAL A 106 19.61 7.20 -10.11
#